data_AF-A0A378QGG1-F1
#
_entry.id   AF-A0A378QGG1-F1
#
_cell.length_a   1.000
_cell.length_b   1.000
_cell.length_c   1.000
_cell.angle_alpha   90.00
_cell.angle_beta   90.00
_cell.angle_gamma   90.00
#
_symmetry.space_group_name_H-M   'P 1'
#
loop_
_entity.id
_entity.type
_entity.pdbx_description
1 polymer ?
#
loop_
_entity_poly.entity_id
_entity_poly.type
_entity_poly.pdbx_seq_one_letter_code
_entity_poly.pdbx_strand_id
1 'polypeptide(L)'
;MIKCFSKQPARCRPLTEGEKAISVSVFGDTLQLDSIRLKTAWWVLKGYAVSPNGHVYFHPADFCDDFSQQNVYLRAWLVHELTHVWQIQQGIKVFRRALLNRRYSYELQANKPFGRYGIEQQARMVEDYYRKRELKQDYEPLLAFIPFASLQPATA
;
A
#
# COMPACT_ATOMS: atom_id res chain seq x y z
N MET A 1 -8.02 -39.19 -0.54
CA MET A 1 -7.27 -38.43 0.48
C MET A 1 -7.61 -36.95 0.34
N ILE A 2 -8.49 -36.44 1.20
CA ILE A 2 -8.76 -35.00 1.28
C ILE A 2 -7.54 -34.38 1.98
N LYS A 3 -6.72 -33.62 1.25
CA LYS A 3 -5.65 -32.83 1.89
C LYS A 3 -6.34 -31.79 2.76
N CYS A 4 -6.40 -32.03 4.07
CA CYS A 4 -6.65 -30.98 5.05
C CYS A 4 -5.51 -29.98 4.91
N PHE A 5 -5.74 -28.89 4.18
CA PHE A 5 -4.87 -27.71 4.23
C PHE A 5 -4.90 -27.22 5.67
N SER A 6 -3.80 -27.41 6.40
CA SER A 6 -3.65 -26.86 7.74
C SER A 6 -3.79 -25.34 7.62
N LYS A 7 -4.89 -24.80 8.16
CA LYS A 7 -5.06 -23.35 8.28
C LYS A 7 -3.95 -22.87 9.21
N GLN A 8 -2.97 -22.15 8.67
CA GLN A 8 -2.03 -21.41 9.52
C GLN A 8 -2.83 -20.48 10.45
N PRO A 9 -2.41 -20.31 11.71
CA PRO A 9 -3.15 -19.50 12.66
C PRO A 9 -3.31 -18.07 12.15
N ALA A 10 -4.51 -17.53 12.30
CA ALA A 10 -4.80 -16.14 11.93
C ALA A 10 -3.95 -15.19 12.80
N ARG A 11 -3.16 -14.34 12.16
CA ARG A 11 -2.38 -13.28 12.82
C ARG A 11 -3.08 -11.94 12.59
N CYS A 12 -2.99 -11.06 13.59
CA CYS A 12 -3.51 -9.71 13.55
C CYS A 12 -2.64 -8.84 14.46
N ARG A 13 -2.02 -7.79 13.93
CA ARG A 13 -1.21 -6.84 14.71
C ARG A 13 -1.39 -5.40 14.22
N PRO A 14 -1.12 -4.39 15.07
CA PRO A 14 -0.92 -3.02 14.60
C PRO A 14 0.33 -2.91 13.71
N LEU A 15 0.49 -1.76 13.08
CA LEU A 15 1.75 -1.38 12.44
C LEU A 15 2.87 -1.31 13.49
N THR A 16 4.06 -1.79 13.13
CA THR A 16 5.28 -1.57 13.93
C THR A 16 5.68 -0.09 13.88
N GLU A 17 6.56 0.34 14.78
CA GLU A 17 7.08 1.72 14.73
C GLU A 17 7.84 2.01 13.42
N GLY A 18 8.56 1.03 12.87
CA GLY A 18 9.22 1.16 11.58
C GLY A 18 8.23 1.27 10.41
N GLU A 19 7.14 0.51 10.43
CA GLU A 19 6.06 0.61 9.42
C GLU A 19 5.30 1.93 9.54
N LYS A 20 5.06 2.42 10.76
CA LYS A 20 4.52 3.76 10.99
C LYS A 20 5.46 4.83 10.44
N ALA A 21 6.76 4.74 10.69
CA ALA A 21 7.74 5.68 10.16
C ALA A 21 7.76 5.69 8.61
N ILE A 22 7.71 4.52 7.97
CA ILE A 22 7.54 4.42 6.50
C ILE A 22 6.25 5.12 6.08
N SER A 23 5.14 4.84 6.78
CA SER A 23 3.83 5.42 6.46
C SER A 23 3.84 6.94 6.57
N VAL A 24 4.35 7.51 7.67
CA VAL A 24 4.51 8.96 7.84
C VAL A 24 5.42 9.54 6.76
N SER A 25 6.50 8.84 6.41
CA SER A 25 7.41 9.26 5.35
C SER A 25 6.76 9.27 3.97
N VAL A 26 5.59 8.67 3.76
CA VAL A 26 4.90 8.69 2.46
C VAL A 26 3.65 9.53 2.52
N PHE A 27 2.79 9.27 3.49
CA PHE A 27 1.44 9.84 3.60
C PHE A 27 1.35 11.07 4.50
N GLY A 28 2.45 11.45 5.17
CA GLY A 28 2.43 12.50 6.19
C GLY A 28 1.49 12.15 7.34
N ASP A 29 0.65 13.10 7.73
CA ASP A 29 -0.39 12.97 8.76
C ASP A 29 -1.76 12.55 8.20
N THR A 30 -1.88 12.35 6.88
CA THR A 30 -3.16 12.10 6.21
C THR A 30 -3.72 10.69 6.42
N LEU A 31 -2.94 9.80 7.06
CA LEU A 31 -3.28 8.41 7.32
C LEU A 31 -3.40 8.17 8.84
N GLN A 32 -4.57 7.73 9.30
CA GLN A 32 -4.82 7.38 10.71
C GLN A 32 -4.23 6.01 11.05
N LEU A 33 -2.96 6.00 11.45
CA LEU A 33 -2.15 4.79 11.60
C LEU A 33 -2.66 3.83 12.68
N ASP A 34 -3.15 4.35 13.80
CA ASP A 34 -3.50 3.53 14.97
C ASP A 34 -4.75 2.66 14.75
N SER A 35 -5.57 2.98 13.74
CA SER A 35 -6.70 2.16 13.31
C SER A 35 -6.30 0.95 12.46
N ILE A 36 -5.10 0.97 11.88
CA ILE A 36 -4.67 0.00 10.86
C ILE A 36 -4.23 -1.29 11.53
N ARG A 37 -4.57 -2.41 10.91
CA ARG A 37 -4.11 -3.74 11.33
C ARG A 37 -3.61 -4.50 10.11
N LEU A 38 -2.48 -5.18 10.26
CA LEU A 38 -2.01 -6.17 9.31
C LEU A 38 -2.48 -7.54 9.77
N LYS A 39 -3.11 -8.30 8.87
CA LYS A 39 -3.77 -9.57 9.15
C LYS A 39 -3.33 -10.65 8.17
N THR A 40 -3.43 -11.91 8.58
CA THR A 40 -3.37 -13.04 7.65
C THR A 40 -4.77 -13.50 7.25
N ALA A 41 -4.92 -13.88 5.98
CA ALA A 41 -6.16 -14.40 5.43
C ALA A 41 -5.88 -15.56 4.46
N TRP A 42 -6.41 -16.75 4.79
CA TRP A 42 -6.22 -17.95 3.97
C TRP A 42 -6.84 -17.87 2.57
N TRP A 43 -7.78 -16.94 2.35
CA TRP A 43 -8.45 -16.70 1.08
C TRP A 43 -7.71 -15.73 0.16
N VAL A 44 -6.68 -15.06 0.67
CA VAL A 44 -5.78 -14.22 -0.15
C VAL A 44 -4.80 -15.15 -0.87
N LEU A 45 -4.62 -14.98 -2.17
CA LEU A 45 -3.65 -15.78 -2.93
C LEU A 45 -2.22 -15.40 -2.54
N LYS A 46 -1.30 -16.37 -2.55
CA LYS A 46 0.13 -16.10 -2.32
C LYS A 46 0.66 -15.08 -3.34
N GLY A 47 1.45 -14.11 -2.87
CA GLY A 47 1.94 -12.97 -3.64
C GLY A 47 0.93 -11.83 -3.79
N TYR A 48 -0.24 -11.93 -3.13
CA TYR A 48 -1.26 -10.88 -3.11
C TYR A 48 -1.55 -10.42 -1.69
N ALA A 49 -2.01 -9.18 -1.61
CA ALA A 49 -2.60 -8.57 -0.44
C ALA A 49 -3.86 -7.83 -0.87
N VAL A 50 -4.73 -7.57 0.10
CA VAL A 50 -5.98 -6.84 -0.13
C VAL A 50 -6.28 -5.96 1.06
N SER A 51 -6.80 -4.77 0.78
CA SER A 51 -7.08 -3.76 1.80
C SER A 51 -8.54 -3.28 1.76
N PRO A 52 -9.52 -4.16 2.07
CA PRO A 52 -10.94 -3.95 1.81
C PRO A 52 -11.64 -2.96 2.74
N ASN A 53 -11.15 -2.82 3.97
CA ASN A 53 -11.89 -2.20 5.07
C ASN A 53 -11.01 -1.41 6.03
N GLY A 54 -9.94 -0.78 5.52
CA GLY A 54 -8.98 -0.02 6.33
C GLY A 54 -7.96 -0.89 7.09
N HIS A 55 -7.95 -2.19 6.81
CA HIS A 55 -6.93 -3.13 7.26
C HIS A 55 -6.32 -3.83 6.05
N VAL A 56 -5.09 -4.34 6.19
CA VAL A 56 -4.38 -5.07 5.14
C VAL A 56 -4.39 -6.55 5.47
N TYR A 57 -4.73 -7.38 4.48
CA TYR A 57 -4.76 -8.83 4.60
C TYR A 57 -3.76 -9.43 3.64
N PHE A 58 -2.77 -10.14 4.18
CA PHE A 58 -1.80 -10.91 3.41
C PHE A 58 -2.15 -12.38 3.42
N HIS A 59 -1.69 -13.11 2.40
CA HIS A 59 -1.61 -14.56 2.51
C HIS A 59 -0.63 -14.94 3.66
N PRO A 60 -0.91 -15.98 4.47
CA PRO A 60 -0.07 -16.33 5.62
C PRO A 60 1.43 -16.53 5.31
N ALA A 61 1.77 -17.03 4.11
CA ALA A 61 3.16 -17.23 3.71
C ALA A 61 3.92 -15.95 3.32
N ASP A 62 3.23 -14.83 3.12
CA ASP A 62 3.83 -13.54 2.75
C ASP A 62 3.80 -12.54 3.92
N PHE A 63 3.17 -12.93 5.02
CA PHE A 63 3.10 -12.12 6.23
C PHE A 63 4.42 -12.16 6.99
N CYS A 64 4.93 -10.99 7.38
CA CYS A 64 6.13 -10.88 8.21
C CYS A 64 5.85 -10.04 9.47
N ASP A 65 6.70 -10.21 10.48
CA ASP A 65 6.52 -9.55 11.78
C ASP A 65 6.84 -8.05 11.71
N ASP A 66 7.72 -7.64 10.81
CA ASP A 66 8.01 -6.22 10.52
C ASP A 66 8.42 -6.03 9.05
N PHE A 67 7.54 -5.40 8.26
CA PHE A 67 7.80 -5.09 6.86
C PHE A 67 8.89 -4.02 6.70
N SER A 68 9.12 -3.17 7.70
CA SER A 68 10.14 -2.11 7.60
C SER A 68 11.57 -2.66 7.59
N GLN A 69 11.76 -3.88 8.06
CA GLN A 69 13.05 -4.58 8.05
C GLN A 69 13.28 -5.40 6.77
N GLN A 70 12.32 -5.39 5.86
CA GLN A 70 12.40 -6.16 4.62
C GLN A 70 13.06 -5.36 3.50
N ASN A 71 13.35 -6.06 2.39
CA ASN A 71 13.85 -5.40 1.18
C ASN A 71 12.88 -4.33 0.67
N VAL A 72 13.39 -3.40 -0.15
CA VAL A 72 12.64 -2.25 -0.65
C VAL A 72 11.34 -2.62 -1.36
N TYR A 73 11.27 -3.77 -2.03
CA TYR A 73 10.08 -4.19 -2.76
C TYR A 73 8.95 -4.62 -1.82
N LEU A 74 9.27 -5.31 -0.72
CA LEU A 74 8.28 -5.67 0.30
C LEU A 74 7.82 -4.44 1.09
N ARG A 75 8.72 -3.50 1.37
CA ARG A 75 8.36 -2.19 1.94
C ARG A 75 7.43 -1.40 1.02
N ALA A 76 7.75 -1.34 -0.28
CA ALA A 76 6.91 -0.68 -1.29
C ALA A 76 5.55 -1.37 -1.44
N TRP A 77 5.51 -2.70 -1.36
CA TRP A 77 4.25 -3.44 -1.38
C TRP A 77 3.34 -3.09 -0.20
N LEU A 78 3.90 -2.93 1.01
CA LEU A 78 3.12 -2.40 2.13
C LEU A 78 2.59 -0.99 1.82
N VAL A 79 3.41 -0.11 1.25
CA VAL A 79 2.99 1.25 0.85
C VAL A 79 1.84 1.23 -0.18
N HIS A 80 1.86 0.31 -1.14
CA HIS A 80 0.74 0.09 -2.06
C HIS A 80 -0.56 -0.20 -1.29
N GLU A 81 -0.53 -1.17 -0.39
CA GLU A 81 -1.70 -1.56 0.40
C GLU A 81 -2.17 -0.44 1.33
N LEU A 82 -1.25 0.32 1.93
CA LEU A 82 -1.59 1.48 2.75
C LEU A 82 -2.20 2.61 1.93
N THR A 83 -1.91 2.70 0.62
CA THR A 83 -2.60 3.65 -0.26
C THR A 83 -4.08 3.30 -0.40
N HIS A 84 -4.44 2.01 -0.43
CA HIS A 84 -5.83 1.59 -0.40
C HIS A 84 -6.50 1.90 0.94
N VAL A 85 -5.79 1.71 2.05
CA VAL A 85 -6.28 2.13 3.37
C VAL A 85 -6.51 3.63 3.42
N TRP A 86 -5.56 4.43 2.92
CA TRP A 86 -5.69 5.88 2.79
C TRP A 86 -6.93 6.26 1.97
N GLN A 87 -7.13 5.66 0.79
CA GLN A 87 -8.30 5.90 -0.06
C GLN A 87 -9.61 5.64 0.71
N ILE A 88 -9.70 4.55 1.47
CA ILE A 88 -10.87 4.24 2.31
C ILE A 88 -11.07 5.32 3.37
N GLN A 89 -10.01 5.77 4.04
CA GLN A 89 -10.10 6.83 5.05
C GLN A 89 -10.53 8.18 4.46
N GLN A 90 -10.22 8.45 3.19
CA GLN A 90 -10.74 9.61 2.45
C GLN A 90 -12.20 9.46 1.99
N GLY A 91 -12.89 8.37 2.36
CA GLY A 91 -14.28 8.12 1.98
C GLY A 91 -14.46 7.65 0.54
N ILE A 92 -13.38 7.30 -0.16
CA ILE A 92 -13.46 6.69 -1.48
C ILE A 92 -14.08 5.30 -1.28
N LYS A 93 -15.27 5.07 -1.84
CA LYS A 93 -15.96 3.77 -1.76
C LYS A 93 -15.24 2.75 -2.63
N VAL A 94 -14.09 2.23 -2.17
CA VAL A 94 -13.22 1.27 -2.89
C VAL A 94 -13.96 -0.05 -3.21
N PHE A 95 -15.12 -0.31 -2.60
CA PHE A 95 -15.51 -1.67 -2.29
C PHE A 95 -16.31 -2.51 -3.29
N ARG A 96 -16.57 -2.11 -4.56
CA ARG A 96 -17.29 -3.04 -5.47
C ARG A 96 -16.82 -3.15 -6.92
N ARG A 97 -16.08 -2.17 -7.45
CA ARG A 97 -15.70 -2.18 -8.88
C ARG A 97 -14.20 -2.34 -9.17
N ALA A 98 -13.32 -2.00 -8.22
CA ALA A 98 -11.86 -2.00 -8.45
C ALA A 98 -11.25 -3.40 -8.53
N LEU A 99 -11.71 -4.35 -7.71
CA LEU A 99 -11.15 -5.72 -7.72
C LEU A 99 -11.39 -6.49 -9.03
N LEU A 100 -12.31 -6.04 -9.88
CA LEU A 100 -12.71 -6.72 -11.13
C LEU A 100 -11.99 -6.20 -12.37
N ASN A 101 -11.28 -5.07 -12.32
CA ASN A 101 -10.62 -4.48 -13.48
C ASN A 101 -9.25 -3.89 -13.10
N ARG A 102 -8.32 -4.80 -12.74
CA ARG A 102 -6.99 -4.47 -12.23
C ARG A 102 -6.05 -4.01 -13.35
N ARG A 103 -6.18 -2.75 -13.77
CA ARG A 103 -5.18 -2.10 -14.63
C ARG A 103 -4.11 -1.46 -13.74
N TYR A 104 -2.96 -2.12 -13.66
CA TYR A 104 -1.80 -1.65 -12.91
C TYR A 104 -0.95 -0.65 -13.68
N SER A 105 -0.92 -0.74 -15.02
CA SER A 105 -0.19 0.20 -15.85
C SER A 105 -0.87 1.58 -15.84
N TYR A 106 -0.04 2.62 -15.74
CA TYR A 106 -0.45 4.01 -15.87
C TYR A 106 0.59 4.77 -16.69
N GLU A 107 0.16 5.89 -17.24
CA GLU A 107 1.03 6.86 -17.91
C GLU A 107 0.76 8.22 -17.29
N LEU A 108 1.82 8.96 -16.97
CA LEU A 108 1.69 10.30 -16.42
C LEU A 108 1.16 11.24 -17.51
N GLN A 109 0.01 11.85 -17.25
CA GLN A 109 -0.63 12.80 -18.15
C GLN A 109 -0.71 14.16 -17.46
N ALA A 110 -0.07 15.19 -18.03
CA ALA A 110 0.12 16.51 -17.39
C ALA A 110 -1.18 17.13 -16.81
N ASN A 111 -2.32 16.92 -17.45
CA ASN A 111 -3.62 17.49 -17.03
C ASN A 111 -4.53 16.48 -16.32
N LYS A 112 -4.00 15.33 -15.92
CA LYS A 112 -4.75 14.29 -15.20
C LYS A 112 -4.34 14.31 -13.73
N PRO A 113 -5.16 14.85 -12.82
CA PRO A 113 -4.87 14.83 -11.40
C PRO A 113 -4.91 13.39 -10.85
N PHE A 114 -4.22 13.14 -9.74
CA PHE A 114 -4.13 11.83 -9.09
C PHE A 114 -5.48 11.15 -8.88
N GLY A 115 -6.48 11.87 -8.39
CA GLY A 115 -7.84 11.34 -8.17
C GLY A 115 -8.57 10.89 -9.44
N ARG A 116 -8.08 11.23 -10.64
CA ARG A 116 -8.63 10.76 -11.93
C ARG A 116 -7.95 9.49 -12.47
N TYR A 117 -6.91 8.99 -11.82
CA TYR A 117 -6.37 7.67 -12.10
C TYR A 117 -7.22 6.59 -11.43
N GLY A 118 -7.17 5.37 -11.95
CA GLY A 118 -7.81 4.22 -11.30
C GLY A 118 -7.21 3.97 -9.91
N ILE A 119 -7.97 3.35 -9.01
CA ILE A 119 -7.56 3.09 -7.63
C ILE A 119 -6.24 2.30 -7.55
N GLU A 120 -6.09 1.26 -8.36
CA GLU A 120 -4.84 0.49 -8.47
C GLU A 120 -3.69 1.31 -9.08
N GLN A 121 -3.98 2.20 -10.03
CA GLN A 121 -2.97 3.08 -10.63
C GLN A 121 -2.47 4.09 -9.60
N GLN A 122 -3.37 4.66 -8.79
CA GLN A 122 -3.01 5.55 -7.69
C GLN A 122 -2.09 4.85 -6.69
N ALA A 123 -2.45 3.64 -6.25
CA ALA A 123 -1.61 2.85 -5.35
C ALA A 123 -0.25 2.51 -5.98
N ARG A 124 -0.25 2.17 -7.27
CA ARG A 124 0.97 1.89 -8.02
C ARG A 124 1.89 3.11 -8.16
N MET A 125 1.34 4.29 -8.39
CA MET A 125 2.10 5.55 -8.44
C MET A 125 2.81 5.81 -7.11
N VAL A 126 2.14 5.58 -5.99
CA VAL A 126 2.71 5.76 -4.64
C VAL A 126 3.75 4.68 -4.32
N GLU A 127 3.52 3.43 -4.71
CA GLU A 127 4.52 2.35 -4.64
C GLU A 127 5.79 2.71 -5.43
N ASP A 128 5.63 3.15 -6.68
CA ASP A 128 6.74 3.52 -7.55
C ASP A 128 7.51 4.73 -7.01
N TYR A 129 6.80 5.73 -6.46
CA TYR A 129 7.42 6.88 -5.79
C TYR A 129 8.30 6.42 -4.63
N TYR A 130 7.74 5.66 -3.69
CA TYR A 130 8.49 5.18 -2.54
C TYR A 130 9.71 4.37 -2.98
N ARG A 131 9.52 3.41 -3.88
CA ARG A 131 10.62 2.58 -4.36
C ARG A 131 11.71 3.38 -5.05
N LYS A 132 11.36 4.30 -5.96
CA LYS A 132 12.34 5.14 -6.67
C LYS A 132 13.11 6.01 -5.69
N ARG A 133 12.44 6.61 -4.69
CA ARG A 133 13.06 7.39 -3.62
C ARG A 133 14.09 6.57 -2.84
N GLU A 134 13.68 5.41 -2.32
CA GLU A 134 14.57 4.52 -1.54
C GLU A 134 15.76 3.99 -2.36
N LEU A 135 15.58 3.83 -3.69
CA LEU A 135 16.62 3.40 -4.62
C LEU A 135 17.46 4.56 -5.19
N LYS A 136 17.22 5.81 -4.76
CA LYS A 136 17.88 7.02 -5.30
C LYS A 136 17.76 7.15 -6.82
N GLN A 137 16.61 6.75 -7.36
CA GLN A 137 16.25 6.92 -8.76
C GLN A 137 15.42 8.18 -8.94
N ASP A 138 15.28 8.67 -10.18
CA ASP A 138 14.43 9.82 -10.46
C ASP A 138 12.95 9.53 -10.12
N TYR A 139 12.44 10.23 -9.10
CA TYR A 139 11.05 10.20 -8.62
C TYR A 139 10.35 11.55 -8.75
N GLU A 140 11.06 12.60 -9.20
CA GLU A 140 10.52 13.96 -9.33
C GLU A 140 9.23 14.02 -10.17
N PRO A 141 9.11 13.29 -11.30
CA PRO A 141 7.88 13.29 -12.08
C PRO A 141 6.64 12.83 -11.31
N LEU A 142 6.79 12.06 -10.23
CA LEU A 142 5.67 11.55 -9.42
C LEU A 142 5.22 12.54 -8.34
N LEU A 143 6.11 13.42 -7.87
CA LEU A 143 5.80 14.43 -6.83
C LEU A 143 4.68 15.38 -7.28
N ALA A 144 4.66 15.75 -8.57
CA ALA A 144 3.64 16.62 -9.14
C ALA A 144 2.23 16.01 -9.12
N PHE A 145 2.13 14.68 -8.99
CA PHE A 145 0.85 13.99 -8.98
C PHE A 145 0.42 13.57 -7.57
N ILE A 146 1.33 13.09 -6.73
CA ILE A 146 0.96 12.49 -5.44
C ILE A 146 0.73 13.59 -4.40
N PRO A 147 -0.51 13.80 -3.94
CA PRO A 147 -0.90 15.01 -3.21
C PRO A 147 -0.24 15.16 -1.82
N PHE A 148 0.26 14.07 -1.24
CA PHE A 148 0.92 14.06 0.07
C PHE A 148 2.44 13.88 -0.02
N ALA A 149 2.99 13.56 -1.20
CA ALA A 149 4.43 13.44 -1.40
C ALA A 149 5.10 14.82 -1.56
N SER A 150 4.38 15.80 -2.08
CA SER A 150 4.83 17.19 -2.25
C SER A 150 4.83 18.01 -0.95
N LEU A 151 4.25 17.49 0.14
CA LEU A 151 4.20 18.14 1.44
C LEU A 151 5.48 17.94 2.27
N GLN A 152 6.47 17.22 1.73
CA GLN A 152 7.69 16.91 2.45
C GLN A 152 8.84 17.82 2.02
N PRO A 153 9.59 18.40 2.97
CA PRO A 153 10.84 19.07 2.63
C PRO A 153 11.76 18.04 1.99
N ALA A 154 12.43 18.42 0.90
CA ALA A 154 13.52 17.63 0.34
C ALA A 154 14.48 17.34 1.49
N THR A 155 14.60 16.07 1.87
CA THR A 155 15.56 15.65 2.90
C THR A 155 16.94 16.05 2.39
N ALA A 156 17.57 17.00 3.10
CA ALA A 156 18.92 17.49 2.87
C ALA A 156 19.97 16.39 3.06
#